data_AF-A0A511HPC3-F1
#
_entry.id   AF-A0A511HPC3-F1
#
_cell.length_a   1.000
_cell.length_b   1.000
_cell.length_c   1.000
_cell.angle_alpha   90.00
_cell.angle_beta   90.00
_cell.angle_gamma   90.00
#
_symmetry.space_group_name_H-M   'P 1'
#
loop_
_entity.id
_entity.type
_entity.pdbx_description
1 polymer ?
#
loop_
_entity_poly.entity_id
_entity_poly.type
_entity_poly.pdbx_seq_one_letter_code
_entity_poly.pdbx_strand_id
1 'polypeptide(L)' 'MSEEQDEKERLLKEYREARAELAADLQVFTALDALSNSNRAGLAGSARDLAKSRLEKSRGRYEQAVGVLDQKRL' A
#
# COMPACT_ATOMS: atom_id res chain seq x y z
N MET A 1 -7.31 -9.39 -28.69
CA MET A 1 -6.73 -8.23 -28.01
C MET A 1 -5.25 -8.21 -28.36
N SER A 2 -4.61 -7.04 -28.47
CA SER A 2 -3.17 -6.98 -28.78
C SER A 2 -2.36 -7.28 -27.52
N GLU A 3 -1.19 -7.91 -27.67
CA GLU A 3 -0.25 -8.20 -26.58
C GLU A 3 0.09 -6.93 -25.77
N GLU A 4 0.16 -5.77 -26.43
CA GLU A 4 0.35 -4.47 -25.80
C GLU A 4 -0.82 -4.04 -24.91
N GLN A 5 -2.06 -4.31 -25.33
CA GLN A 5 -3.26 -4.00 -24.55
C GLN A 5 -3.37 -4.93 -23.33
N ASP A 6 -3.04 -6.21 -23.50
CA ASP A 6 -3.06 -7.19 -22.41
C ASP A 6 -2.01 -6.83 -21.33
N GLU A 7 -0.81 -6.43 -21.75
CA GLU A 7 0.23 -5.93 -20.84
C GLU A 7 -0.19 -4.64 -20.13
N LYS A 8 -0.82 -3.70 -20.85
CA LYS A 8 -1.37 -2.49 -20.25
C LYS A 8 -2.41 -2.81 -19.18
N GLU A 9 -3.35 -3.70 -19.48
CA GLU A 9 -4.40 -4.10 -18.54
C GLU A 9 -3.84 -4.79 -17.31
N ARG A 10 -2.81 -5.63 -17.49
CA ARG A 10 -2.07 -6.26 -16.38
C ARG A 10 -1.45 -5.21 -15.47
N LEU A 11 -0.71 -4.24 -16.03
CA LEU A 11 -0.06 -3.19 -15.24
C LEU A 11 -1.05 -2.28 -14.52
N LEU A 12 -2.16 -1.91 -15.19
CA LEU A 12 -3.23 -1.14 -14.56
C LEU A 12 -3.95 -1.91 -13.45
N LYS A 13 -4.04 -3.25 -13.57
CA LYS A 13 -4.54 -4.10 -12.49
C LYS A 13 -3.57 -4.12 -11.31
N GLU A 14 -2.28 -4.37 -11.55
CA GLU A 14 -1.24 -4.37 -10.51
C GLU A 14 -1.18 -3.03 -9.75
N TYR A 15 -1.26 -1.90 -10.47
CA TYR A 15 -1.36 -0.58 -9.86
C TYR A 15 -2.59 -0.42 -8.96
N ARG A 16 -3.77 -0.88 -9.42
CA ARG A 16 -5.01 -0.80 -8.63
C ARG A 16 -4.93 -1.64 -7.37
N GLU A 17 -4.34 -2.83 -7.46
CA GLU A 17 -4.12 -3.73 -6.32
C GLU A 17 -3.14 -3.10 -5.32
N ALA A 18 -2.00 -2.59 -5.79
CA ALA A 18 -1.02 -1.91 -4.95
C ALA A 18 -1.60 -0.66 -4.26
N ARG A 19 -2.43 0.11 -4.97
CA ARG A 19 -3.14 1.27 -4.41
C ARG A 19 -4.13 0.86 -3.32
N ALA A 20 -4.91 -0.19 -3.55
CA ALA A 20 -5.90 -0.68 -2.58
C ALA A 20 -5.21 -1.21 -1.32
N GLU A 21 -4.11 -1.93 -1.47
CA GLU A 21 -3.31 -2.44 -0.36
C GLU A 21 -2.69 -1.31 0.47
N LEU A 22 -2.10 -0.30 -0.19
CA LEU A 22 -1.57 0.88 0.48
C LEU A 22 -2.66 1.61 1.29
N ALA A 23 -3.85 1.78 0.72
CA ALA A 23 -4.96 2.43 1.41
C ALA A 23 -5.41 1.64 2.65
N ALA A 24 -5.49 0.32 2.56
CA ALA A 24 -5.85 -0.55 3.67
C ALA A 24 -4.80 -0.50 4.80
N ASP A 25 -3.51 -0.61 4.45
CA ASP A 25 -2.42 -0.53 5.44
C ASP A 25 -2.38 0.84 6.13
N LEU A 26 -2.65 1.92 5.38
CA LEU A 26 -2.72 3.27 5.94
C LEU A 26 -3.88 3.41 6.94
N GLN A 27 -5.05 2.85 6.62
CA GLN A 27 -6.20 2.85 7.52
C GLN A 27 -5.91 2.09 8.81
N VAL A 28 -5.27 0.92 8.73
CA VAL A 28 -4.88 0.11 9.90
C VAL A 28 -3.86 0.86 10.75
N PHE A 29 -2.81 1.41 10.15
CA PHE A 29 -1.80 2.18 10.87
C PHE A 29 -2.42 3.37 11.60
N THR A 30 -3.27 4.13 10.92
CA THR A 30 -3.94 5.31 11.50
C THR A 30 -4.83 4.92 12.68
N ALA A 31 -5.57 3.81 12.59
CA ALA A 31 -6.39 3.31 13.68
C ALA A 31 -5.54 2.90 14.90
N LEU A 32 -4.41 2.23 14.68
CA LEU A 32 -3.50 1.81 15.74
C LEU A 32 -2.78 3.00 16.39
N ASP A 33 -2.39 4.00 15.61
CA ASP A 33 -1.79 5.25 16.10
C ASP A 33 -2.77 6.00 17.02
N ALA A 34 -4.04 6.12 16.61
CA ALA A 34 -5.09 6.72 17.43
C ALA A 34 -5.35 5.95 18.74
N LEU A 35 -5.33 4.61 18.70
CA LEU A 35 -5.49 3.77 19.89
C LEU A 35 -4.29 3.89 20.85
N SER A 36 -3.06 3.96 20.32
CA SER A 36 -1.85 4.11 21.13
C SER A 36 -1.84 5.43 21.93
N ASN A 37 -2.41 6.49 21.37
CA ASN A 37 -2.46 7.81 21.99
C ASN A 37 -3.63 7.99 23.00
N SER A 38 -4.42 6.95 23.29
CA SER A 38 -5.63 7.02 24.15
C SER A 38 -5.57 6.21 25.48
N ASN A 39 -4.40 6.09 26.11
CA ASN A 39 -4.18 5.45 27.43
C ASN A 39 -4.31 3.90 27.49
N ARG A 40 -4.20 3.17 26.37
CA ARG A 40 -4.12 1.68 26.32
C ARG A 40 -2.75 1.17 25.81
N ALA A 41 -1.65 1.57 26.45
CA ALA A 41 -0.29 1.47 25.88
C ALA A 41 0.40 0.08 25.89
N GLY A 42 -0.17 -0.97 26.48
CA GLY A 42 0.58 -2.23 26.68
C GLY A 42 0.78 -3.12 25.44
N LEU A 43 -0.13 -3.06 24.45
CA LEU A 43 -0.12 -3.92 23.25
C LEU A 43 -0.18 -3.13 21.94
N ALA A 44 -0.38 -1.81 22.01
CA ALA A 44 -0.53 -0.96 20.82
C ALA A 44 0.81 -0.62 20.15
N GLY A 45 1.92 -0.58 20.91
CA GLY A 45 3.24 -0.21 20.38
C GLY A 45 3.78 -1.20 19.35
N SER A 46 3.81 -2.49 19.69
CA SER A 46 4.27 -3.55 18.77
C SER A 46 3.34 -3.76 17.58
N ALA A 47 2.02 -3.61 17.76
CA ALA A 47 1.07 -3.63 16.66
C ALA A 47 1.26 -2.44 15.70
N ARG A 48 1.56 -1.24 16.24
CA ARG A 48 1.86 -0.03 15.46
C ARG A 48 3.15 -0.18 14.66
N ASP A 49 4.20 -0.73 15.26
CA ASP A 49 5.48 -0.95 14.56
C ASP A 49 5.34 -1.97 13.42
N LEU A 50 4.58 -3.05 13.65
CA LEU A 50 4.24 -4.00 12.61
C LEU A 50 3.42 -3.35 11.48
N ALA A 51 2.40 -2.58 11.83
CA ALA A 51 1.58 -1.87 10.84
C ALA A 51 2.39 -0.84 10.05
N LYS A 52 3.32 -0.14 10.69
CA LYS A 52 4.26 0.77 10.03
C LYS A 52 5.12 0.04 8.99
N SER A 53 5.72 -1.10 9.37
CA SER A 53 6.55 -1.89 8.44
C SER A 53 5.72 -2.40 7.25
N ARG A 54 4.46 -2.80 7.47
CA ARG A 54 3.55 -3.20 6.39
C ARG A 54 3.23 -2.03 5.46
N LEU A 55 2.90 -0.87 6.03
CA LEU A 55 2.65 0.36 5.27
C LEU A 55 3.85 0.78 4.41
N GLU A 56 5.07 0.69 4.94
CA GLU A 56 6.29 0.96 4.17
C GLU A 56 6.47 -0.01 3.00
N LYS A 57 6.14 -1.31 3.20
CA LYS A 57 6.19 -2.32 2.14
C LYS A 57 5.13 -2.11 1.06
N SER A 58 3.89 -1.81 1.41
CA SER A 58 2.84 -1.52 0.42
C SER A 58 3.09 -0.20 -0.30
N ARG A 59 3.65 0.80 0.39
CA ARG A 59 4.12 2.04 -0.24
C ARG A 59 5.17 1.76 -1.32
N GLY A 60 6.20 0.96 -1.03
CA GLY A 60 7.22 0.63 -2.01
C GLY A 60 6.66 -0.09 -3.25
N ARG A 61 5.72 -1.03 -3.06
CA ARG A 61 5.03 -1.69 -4.19
C ARG A 61 4.17 -0.73 -5.00
N TYR A 62 3.47 0.19 -4.35
CA TYR A 62 2.70 1.22 -5.03
C TYR A 62 3.60 2.16 -5.83
N GLU A 63 4.70 2.64 -5.24
CA GLU A 63 5.69 3.49 -5.92
C GLU A 63 6.33 2.76 -7.12
N GLN A 64 6.62 1.46 -6.98
CA GLN A 64 7.10 0.64 -8.09
C GLN A 64 6.06 0.55 -9.21
N ALA A 65 4.80 0.25 -8.90
CA ALA A 65 3.73 0.14 -9.89
C ALA A 65 3.50 1.48 -10.63
N VAL A 66 3.52 2.60 -9.90
CA VAL A 66 3.46 3.95 -10.50
C VAL A 66 4.65 4.19 -11.42
N GLY A 67 5.87 3.86 -10.98
CA GLY A 67 7.08 4.04 -11.79
C GLY A 67 7.06 3.23 -13.09
N VAL A 68 6.52 2.01 -13.07
CA VAL A 68 6.38 1.17 -14.28
C VAL A 68 5.34 1.76 -15.24
N LEU A 69 4.21 2.26 -14.73
CA LEU A 69 3.20 2.94 -15.55
C LEU A 69 3.76 4.21 -16.18
N ASP A 70 4.48 5.03 -15.41
CA ASP A 70 5.10 6.27 -15.89
C ASP A 70 6.15 6.02 -16.99
N GLN A 71 7.02 5.02 -16.81
CA GLN A 71 8.00 4.62 -17.83
C GLN A 71 7.35 4.19 -19.15
N LYS A 72 6.18 3.55 -19.09
CA LYS A 72 5.41 3.13 -20.27
C LYS A 72 4.42 4.18 -20.77
N ARG A 73 4.32 5.32 -20.09
CA ARG A 73 3.36 6.42 -20.38
C ARG A 73 1.90 5.91 -20.44
N LEU A 74 1.54 5.03 -19.53
CA LEU A 74 0.24 4.35 -19.48
C LEU A 74 -0.79 5.04 -18.58
#